data_AF-A0A0B2PJA5-F1
#
_entry.id   AF-A0A0B2PJA5-F1
#
_cell.length_a   1.000
_cell.length_b   1.000
_cell.length_c   1.000
_cell.angle_alpha   90.00
_cell.angle_beta   90.00
_cell.angle_gamma   90.00
#
_symmetry.space_group_name_H-M   'P 1'
#
loop_
_entity.id
_entity.type
_entity.pdbx_description
1 polymer ?
#
loop_
_entity_poly.entity_id
_entity_poly.type
_entity_poly.pdbx_seq_one_letter_code
_entity_poly.pdbx_strand_id
1 'polypeptide(L)'
;MFESLEKLKPDMSQIFEGESGVDICTRFRELEKLIIDASSKVFLELGLQIEGNIDGLPPPQDGSVPKLVRYAINYLKYLTTVNYRTSMAKVLRTQQTWKDSSSSSNDMSSDEGLLKHAISNVMDALQRNIEAKRLCCRDKVLVHVFTMNTYWYIYMRTKNTELGEVLGEKFMKEGYKAVAEESAYLYQKQAWGGLVRVLDGDDVREEGKGSVGRVVSEKIEAFFKGLNEVCERHVRGVYSIPDVDLREQMREATVRLVVPVYAEFLEGYSGLLQRKGYPSVERVNGLVGKAFDGGKLKGRGSASSDWNVARNSGSLERDVVRSRNDGGGDV
;
A
#
# COMPACT_ATOMS: atom_id res chain seq x y z
N MET A 1 -25.98 4.97 26.44
CA MET A 1 -25.88 5.16 27.90
C MET A 1 -25.65 6.62 28.25
N PHE A 2 -24.53 7.23 27.86
CA PHE A 2 -24.25 8.66 28.12
C PHE A 2 -25.41 9.57 27.69
N GLU A 3 -25.88 9.46 26.45
CA GLU A 3 -27.02 10.25 25.94
C GLU A 3 -28.31 10.05 26.73
N SER A 4 -28.54 8.85 27.26
CA SER A 4 -29.71 8.56 28.09
C SER A 4 -29.61 9.28 29.43
N LEU A 5 -28.43 9.30 30.04
CA LEU A 5 -28.19 10.06 31.28
C LEU A 5 -28.36 11.56 31.04
N GLU A 6 -27.81 12.11 29.96
CA GLU A 6 -27.98 13.53 29.59
C GLU A 6 -29.47 13.90 29.46
N LYS A 7 -30.28 13.05 28.84
CA LYS A 7 -31.73 13.28 28.67
C LYS A 7 -32.49 13.21 29.99
N LEU A 8 -32.10 12.32 30.90
CA LEU A 8 -32.77 12.11 32.19
C LEU A 8 -32.35 13.10 33.27
N LYS A 9 -31.21 13.79 33.10
CA LYS A 9 -30.64 14.74 34.06
C LYS A 9 -31.62 15.82 34.57
N PRO A 10 -32.42 16.51 33.72
CA PRO A 10 -33.38 17.49 34.21
C PRO A 10 -34.48 16.85 35.06
N ASP A 11 -35.05 15.73 34.59
CA ASP A 11 -36.13 15.02 35.29
C ASP A 11 -35.66 14.49 36.64
N MET A 12 -34.43 13.95 36.70
CA MET A 12 -33.82 13.48 37.95
C MET A 12 -33.65 14.61 38.97
N SER A 13 -33.26 15.80 38.49
CA SER A 13 -33.07 16.97 39.36
C SER A 13 -34.40 17.51 39.88
N GLN A 14 -35.47 17.40 39.08
CA GLN A 14 -36.81 17.87 39.43
C GLN A 14 -37.56 16.89 40.35
N ILE A 15 -37.53 15.59 40.06
CA ILE A 15 -38.28 14.57 40.81
C ILE A 15 -37.70 14.39 42.22
N PHE A 16 -36.37 14.47 42.35
CA PHE A 16 -35.65 14.28 43.61
C PHE A 16 -35.16 15.60 44.21
N GLU A 17 -35.91 16.67 44.01
CA GLU A 17 -35.65 17.97 44.63
C GLU A 17 -35.91 17.92 46.14
N GLY A 18 -34.98 18.46 46.94
CA GLY A 18 -35.07 18.49 48.42
C GLY A 18 -34.14 17.50 49.14
N GLU A 19 -34.06 17.61 50.47
CA GLU A 19 -33.08 16.88 51.31
C GLU A 19 -33.17 15.36 51.15
N SER A 20 -34.39 14.80 51.05
CA SER A 20 -34.60 13.35 50.92
C SER A 20 -34.14 12.77 49.58
N GLY A 21 -33.95 13.60 48.55
CA GLY A 21 -33.51 13.18 47.21
C GLY A 21 -32.01 13.34 46.96
N VAL A 22 -31.26 13.96 47.89
CA VAL A 22 -29.84 14.30 47.72
C VAL A 22 -28.97 13.08 47.44
N ASP A 23 -29.20 11.97 48.15
CA ASP A 23 -28.43 10.74 47.96
C ASP A 23 -28.62 10.17 46.55
N ILE A 24 -29.85 10.18 46.03
CA ILE A 24 -30.19 9.68 44.69
C ILE A 24 -29.53 10.56 43.62
N CYS A 25 -29.66 11.88 43.75
CA CYS A 25 -28.99 12.85 42.88
C CYS A 25 -27.46 12.67 42.89
N THR A 26 -26.88 12.38 44.06
CA THR A 26 -25.44 12.13 44.20
C THR A 26 -25.02 10.86 43.46
N ARG A 27 -25.74 9.74 43.65
CA ARG A 27 -25.48 8.49 42.91
C ARG A 27 -25.64 8.64 41.40
N PHE A 28 -26.60 9.44 40.95
CA PHE A 28 -26.78 9.74 39.53
C PHE A 28 -25.55 10.47 38.95
N ARG A 29 -25.03 11.47 39.66
CA ARG A 29 -23.79 12.19 39.27
C ARG A 29 -22.56 11.27 39.29
N GLU A 30 -22.46 10.37 40.26
CA GLU A 30 -21.39 9.35 40.30
C GLU A 30 -21.44 8.43 39.07
N LEU A 31 -22.63 7.98 38.68
CA LEU A 31 -22.82 7.17 37.47
C LEU A 31 -22.44 7.95 36.20
N GLU A 32 -22.87 9.21 36.08
CA GLU A 32 -22.47 10.11 34.98
C GLU A 32 -20.95 10.21 34.90
N LYS A 33 -20.28 10.39 36.05
CA LYS A 33 -18.82 10.45 36.17
C LYS A 33 -18.14 9.17 35.70
N LEU A 34 -18.61 8.02 36.14
CA LEU A 34 -18.05 6.72 35.74
C LEU A 34 -18.18 6.47 34.23
N ILE A 35 -19.32 6.84 33.63
CA ILE A 35 -19.53 6.65 32.18
C ILE A 35 -18.62 7.57 31.37
N ILE A 36 -18.46 8.83 31.76
CA ILE A 36 -17.56 9.78 31.08
C ILE A 36 -16.11 9.32 31.18
N ASP A 37 -15.67 8.91 32.37
CA ASP A 37 -14.31 8.44 32.60
C ASP A 37 -14.01 7.15 31.83
N ALA A 38 -14.91 6.15 31.90
CA ALA A 38 -14.76 4.91 31.16
C ALA A 38 -14.73 5.14 29.64
N SER A 39 -15.64 5.96 29.11
CA SER A 39 -15.71 6.25 27.67
C SER A 39 -14.45 6.96 27.18
N SER A 40 -13.96 7.95 27.94
CA SER A 40 -12.73 8.68 27.61
C SER A 40 -11.51 7.75 27.66
N LYS A 41 -11.41 6.90 28.68
CA LYS A 41 -10.33 5.93 28.83
C LYS A 41 -10.29 4.93 27.68
N VAL A 42 -11.44 4.33 27.31
CA VAL A 42 -11.50 3.38 26.19
C VAL A 42 -11.02 4.01 24.89
N PHE A 43 -11.37 5.28 24.64
CA PHE A 43 -10.90 5.98 23.46
C PHE A 43 -9.38 6.24 23.48
N LEU A 44 -8.85 6.73 24.60
CA LEU A 44 -7.40 7.01 24.73
C LEU A 44 -6.56 5.72 24.69
N GLU A 45 -7.06 4.65 25.31
CA GLU A 45 -6.42 3.34 25.34
C GLU A 45 -6.29 2.74 23.93
N LEU A 46 -7.18 3.09 23.00
CA LEU A 46 -7.07 2.65 21.60
C LEU A 46 -5.72 3.03 20.99
N GLY A 47 -5.24 4.26 21.20
CA GLY A 47 -3.94 4.71 20.71
C GLY A 47 -2.79 3.89 21.30
N LEU A 48 -2.83 3.68 22.63
CA LEU A 48 -1.84 2.88 23.34
C LEU A 48 -1.81 1.42 22.87
N GLN A 49 -2.97 0.82 22.64
CA GLN A 49 -3.08 -0.55 22.11
C GLN A 49 -2.58 -0.65 20.67
N ILE A 50 -2.83 0.36 19.84
CA ILE A 50 -2.27 0.41 18.48
C ILE A 50 -0.74 0.45 18.55
N GLU A 51 -0.16 1.30 19.40
CA GLU A 51 1.29 1.38 19.58
C GLU A 51 1.90 0.13 20.19
N GLY A 52 1.29 -0.43 21.24
CA GLY A 52 1.77 -1.64 21.90
C GLY A 52 1.73 -2.89 21.00
N ASN A 53 0.92 -2.87 19.93
CA ASN A 53 0.82 -3.97 18.97
C ASN A 53 1.85 -3.86 17.82
N ILE A 54 3.07 -3.44 18.15
CA ILE A 54 4.20 -3.50 17.20
C ILE A 54 4.69 -4.95 17.08
N ASP A 55 4.89 -5.63 18.21
CA ASP A 55 5.50 -6.97 18.24
C ASP A 55 4.50 -8.12 18.02
N GLY A 56 3.22 -7.91 18.36
CA GLY A 56 2.20 -8.95 18.31
C GLY A 56 1.70 -9.31 16.91
N LEU A 57 1.92 -8.44 15.92
CA LEU A 57 1.43 -8.61 14.55
C LEU A 57 2.49 -8.12 13.56
N PRO A 58 3.29 -9.00 12.94
CA PRO A 58 4.26 -8.59 11.92
C PRO A 58 3.56 -7.97 10.70
N PRO A 59 4.26 -7.15 9.90
CA PRO A 59 3.71 -6.66 8.63
C PRO A 59 3.31 -7.84 7.72
N PRO A 60 2.25 -7.68 6.89
CA PRO A 60 1.92 -8.69 5.90
C PRO A 60 3.09 -8.99 4.97
N GLN A 61 3.39 -10.27 4.77
CA GLN A 61 4.54 -10.71 3.98
C GLN A 61 4.49 -10.29 2.50
N ASP A 62 3.29 -9.96 2.02
CA ASP A 62 3.01 -9.53 0.64
C ASP A 62 2.95 -8.01 0.47
N GLY A 63 3.13 -7.25 1.57
CA GLY A 63 3.02 -5.79 1.57
C GLY A 63 1.58 -5.28 1.50
N SER A 64 0.58 -6.13 1.73
CA SER A 64 -0.82 -5.70 1.81
C SER A 64 -1.10 -4.87 3.06
N VAL A 65 -2.25 -4.20 3.08
CA VAL A 65 -2.65 -3.31 4.19
C VAL A 65 -2.92 -4.14 5.46
N PRO A 66 -2.26 -3.82 6.60
CA PRO A 66 -2.49 -4.49 7.88
C PRO A 66 -3.96 -4.47 8.33
N LYS A 67 -4.41 -5.57 8.94
CA LYS A 67 -5.77 -5.64 9.52
C LYS A 67 -6.01 -4.57 10.57
N LEU A 68 -4.99 -4.28 11.38
CA LEU A 68 -5.03 -3.23 12.41
C LEU A 68 -5.34 -1.86 11.81
N VAL A 69 -4.69 -1.50 10.70
CA VAL A 69 -4.94 -0.24 9.97
C VAL A 69 -6.39 -0.20 9.48
N ARG A 70 -6.88 -1.29 8.88
CA ARG A 70 -8.28 -1.36 8.40
C ARG A 70 -9.27 -1.18 9.55
N TYR A 71 -9.02 -1.83 10.68
CA TYR A 71 -9.84 -1.73 11.88
C TYR A 71 -9.85 -0.31 12.44
N ALA A 72 -8.68 0.27 12.68
CA ALA A 72 -8.54 1.62 13.26
C ALA A 72 -9.27 2.67 12.41
N ILE A 73 -9.06 2.67 11.09
CA ILE A 73 -9.74 3.62 10.19
C ILE A 73 -11.26 3.40 10.20
N ASN A 74 -11.75 2.16 10.13
CA ASN A 74 -13.19 1.90 10.18
C ASN A 74 -13.80 2.30 11.53
N TYR A 75 -13.10 2.06 12.63
CA TYR A 75 -13.54 2.43 13.98
C TYR A 75 -13.62 3.95 14.13
N LEU A 76 -12.57 4.68 13.73
CA LEU A 76 -12.56 6.15 13.77
C LEU A 76 -13.67 6.74 12.90
N LYS A 77 -13.90 6.21 11.69
CA LYS A 77 -15.02 6.63 10.85
C LYS A 77 -16.36 6.49 11.55
N TYR A 78 -16.58 5.36 12.22
CA TYR A 78 -17.82 5.12 12.96
C TYR A 78 -18.00 6.14 14.09
N LEU A 79 -16.93 6.43 14.84
CA LEU A 79 -16.94 7.41 15.92
C LEU A 79 -17.17 8.85 15.44
N THR A 80 -16.74 9.19 14.22
CA THR A 80 -16.95 10.52 13.64
C THR A 80 -18.32 10.72 13.01
N THR A 81 -19.15 9.68 12.93
CA THR A 81 -20.53 9.84 12.43
C THR A 81 -21.32 10.82 13.30
N VAL A 82 -22.31 11.46 12.70
CA VAL A 82 -23.16 12.48 13.34
C VAL A 82 -23.74 11.99 14.68
N ASN A 83 -24.08 10.71 14.77
CA ASN A 83 -24.69 10.11 15.96
C ASN A 83 -23.75 10.08 17.17
N TYR A 84 -22.44 9.92 16.97
CA TYR A 84 -21.48 9.78 18.07
C TYR A 84 -20.62 11.03 18.27
N ARG A 85 -20.44 11.84 17.23
CA ARG A 85 -19.59 13.05 17.23
C ARG A 85 -19.93 13.98 18.40
N THR A 86 -21.20 14.38 18.52
CA THR A 86 -21.64 15.31 19.57
C THR A 86 -21.48 14.73 20.96
N SER A 87 -21.86 13.47 21.14
CA SER A 87 -21.76 12.76 22.42
C SER A 87 -20.32 12.60 22.87
N MET A 88 -19.41 12.23 21.95
CA MET A 88 -17.98 12.13 22.25
C MET A 88 -17.35 13.48 22.58
N ALA A 89 -17.67 14.52 21.81
CA ALA A 89 -17.12 15.85 22.08
C ALA A 89 -17.51 16.35 23.48
N LYS A 90 -18.78 16.16 23.88
CA LYS A 90 -19.24 16.43 25.24
C LYS A 90 -18.50 15.62 26.30
N VAL A 91 -18.33 14.30 26.09
CA VAL A 91 -17.59 13.43 27.02
C VAL A 91 -16.16 13.92 27.19
N LEU A 92 -15.47 14.21 26.08
CA LEU A 92 -14.09 14.72 26.09
C LEU A 92 -13.99 16.09 26.78
N ARG A 93 -14.93 17.01 26.48
CA ARG A 93 -15.00 18.31 27.16
C ARG A 93 -15.16 18.15 28.66
N THR A 94 -16.13 17.34 29.10
CA THR A 94 -16.38 17.17 30.54
C THR A 94 -15.18 16.54 31.25
N GLN A 95 -14.53 15.56 30.61
CA GLN A 95 -13.30 14.96 31.14
C GLN A 95 -12.16 15.97 31.20
N GLN A 96 -12.03 16.85 30.20
CA GLN A 96 -11.04 17.92 30.18
C GLN A 96 -11.28 18.92 31.31
N THR A 97 -12.53 19.38 31.50
CA THR A 97 -12.90 20.30 32.60
C THR A 97 -12.53 19.72 33.98
N TRP A 98 -12.70 18.42 34.18
CA TRP A 98 -12.32 17.76 35.45
C TRP A 98 -10.81 17.67 35.65
N LYS A 99 -10.01 17.63 34.57
CA LYS A 99 -8.54 17.61 34.64
C LYS A 99 -7.93 19.01 34.70
N ASP A 100 -8.49 19.96 33.95
CA ASP A 100 -7.99 21.35 33.81
C ASP A 100 -8.38 22.26 34.98
N SER A 101 -9.09 21.73 35.98
CA SER A 101 -9.15 22.32 37.32
C SER A 101 -7.74 22.49 37.95
N SER A 102 -6.68 21.99 37.28
CA SER A 102 -5.29 22.01 37.72
C SER A 102 -4.29 22.65 36.74
N SER A 103 -4.63 23.02 35.50
CA SER A 103 -3.71 23.66 34.55
C SER A 103 -4.43 24.28 33.35
N SER A 104 -4.08 25.53 33.02
CA SER A 104 -4.67 26.36 31.98
C SER A 104 -3.90 26.26 30.66
N SER A 105 -4.51 25.67 29.63
CA SER A 105 -4.10 25.85 28.22
C SER A 105 -5.32 26.14 27.35
N ASN A 106 -5.41 27.38 26.86
CA ASN A 106 -6.57 27.99 26.23
C ASN A 106 -6.80 27.67 24.74
N ASP A 107 -6.12 26.68 24.16
CA ASP A 107 -6.15 26.45 22.70
C ASP A 107 -7.16 25.36 22.24
N MET A 108 -7.82 24.67 23.20
CA MET A 108 -8.81 23.60 22.96
C MET A 108 -10.22 24.00 23.41
N SER A 109 -10.68 25.20 23.05
CA SER A 109 -11.93 25.76 23.57
C SER A 109 -13.21 25.25 22.87
N SER A 110 -13.09 24.54 21.73
CA SER A 110 -14.24 23.99 21.00
C SER A 110 -14.33 22.47 21.11
N ASP A 111 -15.56 21.96 21.18
CA ASP A 111 -15.91 20.53 21.09
C ASP A 111 -15.22 19.85 19.90
N GLU A 112 -15.20 20.53 18.78
CA GLU A 112 -14.60 20.01 17.55
C GLU A 112 -13.08 19.94 17.64
N GLY A 113 -12.45 20.90 18.34
CA GLY A 113 -11.01 20.90 18.58
C GLY A 113 -10.57 19.73 19.45
N LEU A 114 -11.32 19.45 20.54
CA LEU A 114 -11.06 18.32 21.43
C LEU A 114 -11.19 16.97 20.70
N LEU A 115 -12.27 16.81 19.94
CA LEU A 115 -12.48 15.60 19.14
C LEU A 115 -11.38 15.42 18.09
N LYS A 116 -11.03 16.50 17.38
CA LYS A 116 -9.94 16.50 16.41
C LYS A 116 -8.63 16.10 17.05
N HIS A 117 -8.26 16.70 18.17
CA HIS A 117 -7.03 16.38 18.89
C HIS A 117 -6.98 14.91 19.31
N ALA A 118 -8.07 14.41 19.89
CA ALA A 118 -8.16 13.02 20.32
C ALA A 118 -7.99 12.05 19.13
N ILE A 119 -8.65 12.33 18.00
CA ILE A 119 -8.51 11.52 16.77
C ILE A 119 -7.10 11.63 16.20
N SER A 120 -6.52 12.82 16.13
CA SER A 120 -5.14 13.04 15.67
C SER A 120 -4.15 12.20 16.48
N ASN A 121 -4.29 12.14 17.80
CA ASN A 121 -3.42 11.31 18.64
C ASN A 121 -3.50 9.81 18.27
N VAL A 122 -4.69 9.29 17.95
CA VAL A 122 -4.86 7.90 17.48
C VAL A 122 -4.27 7.71 16.08
N MET A 123 -4.39 8.70 15.19
CA MET A 123 -3.76 8.66 13.86
C MET A 123 -2.23 8.66 13.96
N ASP A 124 -1.65 9.46 14.87
CA ASP A 124 -0.21 9.52 15.11
C ASP A 124 0.32 8.21 15.71
N ALA A 125 -0.44 7.60 16.63
CA ALA A 125 -0.19 6.27 17.17
C ALA A 125 -0.17 5.21 16.04
N LEU A 126 -1.16 5.27 15.14
CA LEU A 126 -1.24 4.39 13.97
C LEU A 126 -0.07 4.60 13.02
N GLN A 127 0.33 5.84 12.77
CA GLN A 127 1.48 6.16 11.92
C GLN A 127 2.78 5.59 12.48
N ARG A 128 3.04 5.80 13.79
CA ARG A 128 4.22 5.21 14.45
C ARG A 128 4.24 3.69 14.38
N ASN A 129 3.07 3.06 14.53
CA ASN A 129 2.94 1.61 14.37
C ASN A 129 3.25 1.14 12.92
N ILE A 130 2.77 1.89 11.91
CA ILE A 130 3.05 1.60 10.50
C ILE A 130 4.55 1.75 10.20
N GLU A 131 5.19 2.80 10.69
CA GLU A 131 6.63 3.03 10.49
C GLU A 131 7.48 1.95 11.16
N ALA A 132 7.12 1.52 12.38
CA ALA A 132 7.80 0.39 13.03
C ALA A 132 7.69 -0.89 12.18
N LYS A 133 6.50 -1.18 11.65
CA LYS A 133 6.26 -2.34 10.76
C LYS A 133 7.00 -2.23 9.43
N ARG A 134 7.11 -1.02 8.88
CA ARG A 134 7.84 -0.74 7.63
C ARG A 134 9.30 -1.17 7.73
N LEU A 135 9.93 -0.99 8.89
CA LEU A 135 11.33 -1.37 9.13
C LEU A 135 11.54 -2.90 9.18
N CYS A 136 10.47 -3.68 9.40
CA CYS A 136 10.53 -5.14 9.43
C CYS A 136 10.33 -5.79 8.05
N CYS A 137 10.12 -5.02 6.98
CA CYS A 137 10.01 -5.56 5.63
C CYS A 137 11.34 -6.17 5.16
N ARG A 138 11.28 -7.34 4.54
CA ARG A 138 12.45 -8.15 4.16
C ARG A 138 13.34 -7.54 3.07
N ASP A 139 12.79 -6.64 2.25
CA ASP A 139 13.51 -6.02 1.14
C ASP A 139 12.99 -4.60 0.87
N LYS A 140 13.83 -3.80 0.17
CA LYS A 140 13.57 -2.38 -0.07
C LYS A 140 12.36 -2.12 -0.97
N VAL A 141 12.07 -3.02 -1.92
CA VAL A 141 10.89 -2.85 -2.79
C VAL A 141 9.62 -3.12 -2.00
N LEU A 142 9.62 -4.15 -1.15
CA LEU A 142 8.49 -4.47 -0.27
C LEU A 142 8.18 -3.33 0.69
N VAL A 143 9.19 -2.63 1.23
CA VAL A 143 9.01 -1.41 2.03
C VAL A 143 8.12 -0.40 1.29
N HIS A 144 8.41 -0.15 0.01
CA HIS A 144 7.64 0.82 -0.78
C HIS A 144 6.25 0.31 -1.16
N VAL A 145 6.11 -0.99 -1.49
CA VAL A 145 4.79 -1.60 -1.74
C VAL A 145 3.90 -1.51 -0.51
N PHE A 146 4.43 -1.87 0.67
CA PHE A 146 3.73 -1.80 1.94
C PHE A 146 3.28 -0.37 2.27
N THR A 147 4.21 0.59 2.16
CA THR A 147 3.96 1.99 2.49
C THR A 147 2.93 2.58 1.53
N MET A 148 3.12 2.40 0.23
CA MET A 148 2.18 2.84 -0.80
C MET A 148 0.77 2.30 -0.54
N ASN A 149 0.61 0.97 -0.38
CA ASN A 149 -0.68 0.35 -0.14
C ASN A 149 -1.37 0.88 1.12
N THR A 150 -0.61 0.98 2.22
CA THR A 150 -1.15 1.32 3.54
C THR A 150 -1.58 2.79 3.59
N TYR A 151 -0.71 3.71 3.15
CA TYR A 151 -1.03 5.14 3.16
C TYR A 151 -2.08 5.50 2.11
N TRP A 152 -2.08 4.86 0.94
CA TRP A 152 -3.14 5.01 -0.06
C TRP A 152 -4.50 4.56 0.50
N TYR A 153 -4.54 3.41 1.18
CA TYR A 153 -5.76 2.92 1.81
C TYR A 153 -6.30 3.91 2.85
N ILE A 154 -5.44 4.43 3.73
CA ILE A 154 -5.85 5.41 4.75
C ILE A 154 -6.41 6.66 4.07
N TYR A 155 -5.70 7.22 3.09
CA TYR A 155 -6.16 8.41 2.36
C TYR A 155 -7.50 8.16 1.66
N MET A 156 -7.63 7.08 0.90
CA MET A 156 -8.83 6.76 0.12
C MET A 156 -10.03 6.41 0.98
N ARG A 157 -9.83 5.75 2.14
CA ARG A 157 -10.94 5.39 3.03
C ARG A 157 -11.42 6.53 3.92
N THR A 158 -10.59 7.56 4.10
CA THR A 158 -10.85 8.70 4.98
C THR A 158 -11.27 9.95 4.20
N LYS A 159 -10.78 10.16 2.97
CA LYS A 159 -11.23 11.29 2.14
C LYS A 159 -12.75 11.25 1.93
N ASN A 160 -13.38 12.41 1.87
CA ASN A 160 -14.83 12.55 1.68
C ASN A 160 -15.67 11.81 2.74
N THR A 161 -15.18 11.75 3.98
CA THR A 161 -15.92 11.23 5.13
C THR A 161 -15.83 12.23 6.27
N GLU A 162 -16.69 12.09 7.28
CA GLU A 162 -16.69 12.92 8.49
C GLU A 162 -15.33 12.85 9.23
N LEU A 163 -14.64 11.70 9.16
CA LEU A 163 -13.28 11.57 9.66
C LEU A 163 -12.31 12.47 8.90
N GLY A 164 -12.41 12.52 7.58
CA GLY A 164 -11.62 13.40 6.73
C GLY A 164 -11.91 14.88 6.97
N GLU A 165 -13.17 15.23 7.27
CA GLU A 165 -13.56 16.59 7.65
C GLU A 165 -12.95 17.01 8.98
N VAL A 166 -13.00 16.14 10.00
CA VAL A 166 -12.41 16.41 11.32
C VAL A 166 -10.89 16.57 11.23
N LEU A 167 -10.21 15.67 10.51
CA LEU A 167 -8.75 15.73 10.35
C LEU A 167 -8.31 16.92 9.50
N GLY A 168 -9.10 17.26 8.48
CA GLY A 168 -8.84 18.33 7.53
C GLY A 168 -8.08 17.85 6.29
N GLU A 169 -8.43 18.44 5.14
CA GLU A 169 -7.92 18.01 3.84
C GLU A 169 -6.40 18.18 3.72
N LYS A 170 -5.85 19.28 4.24
CA LYS A 170 -4.41 19.56 4.20
C LYS A 170 -3.61 18.47 4.91
N PHE A 171 -4.01 18.13 6.14
CA PHE A 171 -3.39 17.06 6.93
C PHE A 171 -3.44 15.71 6.19
N MET A 172 -4.58 15.37 5.59
CA MET A 172 -4.72 14.12 4.82
C MET A 172 -3.86 14.08 3.55
N LYS A 173 -3.73 15.21 2.85
CA LYS A 173 -2.90 15.29 1.63
C LYS A 173 -1.41 15.23 1.96
N GLU A 174 -0.96 16.05 2.91
CA GLU A 174 0.46 16.14 3.27
C GLU A 174 0.94 14.90 4.04
N GLY A 175 0.15 14.41 4.98
CA GLY A 175 0.53 13.28 5.83
C GLY A 175 0.35 11.90 5.21
N TYR A 176 -0.61 11.73 4.28
CA TYR A 176 -0.94 10.40 3.75
C TYR A 176 -0.84 10.28 2.24
N LYS A 177 -1.44 11.20 1.49
CA LYS A 177 -1.41 11.14 0.03
C LYS A 177 0.02 11.29 -0.51
N ALA A 178 0.75 12.31 -0.04
CA ALA A 178 2.12 12.57 -0.49
C ALA A 178 3.06 11.39 -0.22
N VAL A 179 2.97 10.77 0.97
CA VAL A 179 3.76 9.59 1.35
C VAL A 179 3.44 8.39 0.44
N ALA A 180 2.15 8.19 0.11
CA ALA A 180 1.74 7.13 -0.79
C ALA A 180 2.28 7.35 -2.22
N GLU A 181 2.21 8.57 -2.74
CA GLU A 181 2.72 8.95 -4.06
C GLU A 181 4.25 8.85 -4.14
N GLU A 182 4.96 9.31 -3.12
CA GLU A 182 6.42 9.15 -3.02
C GLU A 182 6.81 7.67 -2.99
N SER A 183 6.10 6.87 -2.19
CA SER A 183 6.35 5.42 -2.12
C SER A 183 6.04 4.72 -3.44
N ALA A 184 5.01 5.15 -4.17
CA ALA A 184 4.69 4.65 -5.50
C ALA A 184 5.82 4.94 -6.49
N TYR A 185 6.37 6.17 -6.48
CA TYR A 185 7.53 6.53 -7.28
C TYR A 185 8.77 5.69 -6.94
N LEU A 186 9.07 5.54 -5.65
CA LEU A 186 10.23 4.76 -5.19
C LEU A 186 10.10 3.27 -5.52
N TYR A 187 8.88 2.72 -5.42
CA TYR A 187 8.57 1.38 -5.91
C TYR A 187 8.88 1.24 -7.39
N GLN A 188 8.36 2.14 -8.25
CA GLN A 188 8.61 2.11 -9.69
C GLN A 188 10.11 2.16 -9.99
N LYS A 189 10.82 3.10 -9.36
CA LYS A 189 12.27 3.29 -9.53
C LYS A 189 13.08 2.05 -9.11
N GLN A 190 12.75 1.43 -7.99
CA GLN A 190 13.56 0.32 -7.46
C GLN A 190 13.20 -1.03 -8.05
N ALA A 191 11.92 -1.28 -8.34
CA ALA A 191 11.48 -2.53 -8.92
C ALA A 191 11.75 -2.59 -10.42
N TRP A 192 11.53 -1.50 -11.14
CA TRP A 192 11.53 -1.50 -12.61
C TRP A 192 12.66 -0.66 -13.23
N GLY A 193 13.19 0.34 -12.51
CA GLY A 193 14.22 1.25 -13.04
C GLY A 193 15.53 0.55 -13.42
N GLY A 194 15.86 -0.59 -12.81
CA GLY A 194 17.00 -1.41 -13.23
C GLY A 194 16.87 -1.91 -14.67
N LEU A 195 15.67 -2.25 -15.13
CA LEU A 195 15.42 -2.73 -16.48
C LEU A 195 15.71 -1.65 -17.53
N VAL A 196 15.28 -0.42 -17.23
CA VAL A 196 15.53 0.75 -18.09
C VAL A 196 17.04 1.00 -18.22
N ARG A 197 17.78 0.92 -17.10
CA ARG A 197 19.24 1.13 -17.10
C ARG A 197 20.01 0.05 -17.86
N VAL A 198 19.54 -1.19 -17.89
CA VAL A 198 20.19 -2.26 -18.65
C VAL A 198 20.21 -1.93 -20.15
N LEU A 199 19.15 -1.29 -20.64
CA LEU A 199 18.99 -0.90 -22.04
C LEU A 199 19.62 0.46 -22.38
N ASP A 200 20.34 1.07 -21.45
CA ASP A 200 21.00 2.35 -21.71
C ASP A 200 22.09 2.21 -22.79
N GLY A 201 22.18 3.20 -23.68
CA GLY A 201 22.94 3.11 -24.93
C GLY A 201 24.42 3.44 -24.79
N ASP A 202 24.84 4.06 -23.67
CA ASP A 202 26.16 4.66 -23.54
C ASP A 202 27.30 3.62 -23.63
N ASP A 203 27.17 2.46 -22.98
CA ASP A 203 28.20 1.41 -23.02
C ASP A 203 28.39 0.78 -24.41
N VAL A 204 27.39 0.86 -25.28
CA VAL A 204 27.42 0.26 -26.63
C VAL A 204 28.23 1.13 -27.61
N ARG A 205 28.38 2.43 -27.30
CA ARG A 205 29.06 3.41 -28.16
C ARG A 205 30.58 3.38 -27.99
N GLU A 206 31.08 2.83 -26.88
CA GLU A 206 32.53 2.73 -26.60
C GLU A 206 33.19 1.51 -27.22
N GLU A 207 32.42 0.45 -27.52
CA GLU A 207 32.95 -0.76 -28.14
C GLU A 207 32.92 -0.70 -29.68
N GLY A 208 34.05 -1.04 -30.32
CA GLY A 208 34.18 -1.02 -31.77
C GLY A 208 33.15 -1.91 -32.51
N LYS A 209 32.89 -1.59 -33.78
CA LYS A 209 31.87 -2.23 -34.67
C LYS A 209 31.80 -3.78 -34.66
N GLY A 210 32.85 -4.48 -34.24
CA GLY A 210 32.92 -5.94 -34.22
C GLY A 210 32.22 -6.63 -33.03
N SER A 211 32.03 -5.95 -31.90
CA SER A 211 31.42 -6.53 -30.68
C SER A 211 30.01 -6.02 -30.37
N VAL A 212 29.55 -4.97 -31.05
CA VAL A 212 28.23 -4.33 -30.84
C VAL A 212 27.07 -5.34 -30.84
N GLY A 213 27.04 -6.28 -31.78
CA GLY A 213 25.98 -7.30 -31.85
C GLY A 213 25.95 -8.24 -30.65
N ARG A 214 27.10 -8.51 -30.03
CA ARG A 214 27.20 -9.34 -28.81
C ARG A 214 26.67 -8.57 -27.60
N VAL A 215 27.11 -7.32 -27.42
CA VAL A 215 26.67 -6.44 -26.33
C VAL A 215 25.16 -6.22 -26.36
N VAL A 216 24.59 -5.99 -27.55
CA VAL A 216 23.13 -5.85 -27.73
C VAL A 216 22.38 -7.12 -27.30
N SER A 217 22.88 -8.30 -27.69
CA SER A 217 22.31 -9.59 -27.26
C SER A 217 22.37 -9.75 -25.74
N GLU A 218 23.51 -9.45 -25.13
CA GLU A 218 23.72 -9.54 -23.68
C GLU A 218 22.80 -8.59 -22.90
N LYS A 219 22.61 -7.34 -23.38
CA LYS A 219 21.67 -6.38 -22.79
C LYS A 219 20.22 -6.85 -22.87
N ILE A 220 19.79 -7.40 -24.01
CA ILE A 220 18.42 -7.94 -24.15
C ILE A 220 18.21 -9.13 -23.23
N GLU A 221 19.17 -10.05 -23.14
CA GLU A 221 19.10 -11.21 -22.24
C GLU A 221 19.03 -10.76 -20.76
N ALA A 222 19.85 -9.79 -20.37
CA ALA A 222 19.82 -9.21 -19.03
C ALA A 222 18.48 -8.51 -18.73
N PHE A 223 17.91 -7.79 -19.70
CA PHE A 223 16.61 -7.16 -19.59
C PHE A 223 15.50 -8.18 -19.33
N PHE A 224 15.41 -9.24 -20.14
CA PHE A 224 14.38 -10.26 -19.95
C PHE A 224 14.57 -11.06 -18.67
N LYS A 225 15.80 -11.32 -18.26
CA LYS A 225 16.09 -11.93 -16.95
C LYS A 225 15.53 -11.06 -15.82
N GLY A 226 15.84 -9.76 -15.81
CA GLY A 226 15.32 -8.84 -14.80
C GLY A 226 13.80 -8.71 -14.84
N LEU A 227 13.21 -8.62 -16.04
CA LEU A 227 11.76 -8.52 -16.22
C LEU A 227 11.07 -9.74 -15.61
N ASN A 228 11.55 -10.94 -15.92
CA ASN A 228 11.03 -12.19 -15.38
C ASN A 228 11.14 -12.24 -13.86
N GLU A 229 12.28 -11.83 -13.29
CA GLU A 229 12.48 -11.78 -11.84
C GLU A 229 11.47 -10.87 -11.14
N VAL A 230 11.20 -9.68 -11.68
CA VAL A 230 10.22 -8.74 -11.11
C VAL A 230 8.80 -9.28 -11.27
N CYS A 231 8.43 -9.76 -12.48
CA CYS A 231 7.12 -10.36 -12.74
C CYS A 231 6.84 -11.56 -11.82
N GLU A 232 7.81 -12.45 -11.62
CA GLU A 232 7.67 -13.61 -10.72
C GLU A 232 7.41 -13.18 -9.27
N ARG A 233 8.02 -12.10 -8.77
CA ARG A 233 7.72 -11.58 -7.43
C ARG A 233 6.26 -11.15 -7.32
N HIS A 234 5.70 -10.49 -8.34
CA HIS A 234 4.28 -10.15 -8.32
C HIS A 234 3.37 -11.38 -8.43
N VAL A 235 3.65 -12.30 -9.35
CA VAL A 235 2.84 -13.52 -9.57
C VAL A 235 2.81 -14.43 -8.34
N ARG A 236 3.95 -14.56 -7.63
CA ARG A 236 4.04 -15.35 -6.39
C ARG A 236 3.41 -14.66 -5.18
N GLY A 237 2.89 -13.44 -5.33
CA GLY A 237 2.31 -12.66 -4.24
C GLY A 237 3.35 -12.13 -3.25
N VAL A 238 4.61 -11.96 -3.67
CA VAL A 238 5.66 -11.29 -2.88
C VAL A 238 5.34 -9.79 -2.79
N TYR A 239 4.87 -9.21 -3.91
CA TYR A 239 4.44 -7.80 -4.01
C TYR A 239 2.97 -7.73 -4.43
N SER A 240 2.09 -7.58 -3.45
CA SER A 240 0.65 -7.47 -3.64
C SER A 240 0.23 -6.01 -3.65
N ILE A 241 -0.59 -5.60 -4.63
CA ILE A 241 -1.27 -4.29 -4.65
C ILE A 241 -2.77 -4.58 -4.67
N PRO A 242 -3.44 -4.59 -3.50
CA PRO A 242 -4.83 -5.07 -3.43
C PRO A 242 -5.86 -4.10 -4.03
N ASP A 243 -5.58 -2.80 -3.98
CA ASP A 243 -6.47 -1.76 -4.49
C ASP A 243 -6.44 -1.74 -6.02
N VAL A 244 -7.62 -1.83 -6.65
CA VAL A 244 -7.73 -2.03 -8.10
C VAL A 244 -7.25 -0.80 -8.86
N ASP A 245 -7.66 0.39 -8.42
CA ASP A 245 -7.32 1.66 -9.08
C ASP A 245 -5.84 1.99 -8.92
N LEU A 246 -5.27 1.75 -7.72
CA LEU A 246 -3.83 1.91 -7.50
C LEU A 246 -3.02 0.93 -8.35
N ARG A 247 -3.46 -0.33 -8.42
CA ARG A 247 -2.80 -1.36 -9.22
C ARG A 247 -2.83 -1.04 -10.70
N GLU A 248 -3.95 -0.51 -11.19
CA GLU A 248 -4.09 0.00 -12.55
C GLU A 248 -3.10 1.13 -12.83
N GLN A 249 -3.07 2.15 -11.97
CA GLN A 249 -2.14 3.28 -12.10
C GLN A 249 -0.68 2.82 -12.10
N MET A 250 -0.34 1.85 -11.25
CA MET A 250 1.01 1.28 -11.22
C MET A 250 1.32 0.50 -12.49
N ARG A 251 0.38 -0.27 -13.03
CA ARG A 251 0.53 -0.98 -14.30
C ARG A 251 0.81 -0.01 -15.43
N GLU A 252 -0.02 1.02 -15.59
CA GLU A 252 0.16 2.04 -16.62
C GLU A 252 1.50 2.78 -16.47
N ALA A 253 1.87 3.15 -15.25
CA ALA A 253 3.15 3.81 -14.97
C ALA A 253 4.34 2.91 -15.35
N THR A 254 4.28 1.62 -15.05
CA THR A 254 5.32 0.66 -15.43
C THR A 254 5.38 0.46 -16.94
N VAL A 255 4.23 0.35 -17.63
CA VAL A 255 4.18 0.27 -19.10
C VAL A 255 4.84 1.50 -19.72
N ARG A 256 4.47 2.71 -19.24
CA ARG A 256 5.06 3.99 -19.69
C ARG A 256 6.55 4.10 -19.40
N LEU A 257 7.05 3.44 -18.36
CA LEU A 257 8.46 3.44 -17.98
C LEU A 257 9.29 2.47 -18.82
N VAL A 258 8.79 1.25 -19.05
CA VAL A 258 9.58 0.13 -19.59
C VAL A 258 9.43 -0.03 -21.11
N VAL A 259 8.20 0.10 -21.63
CA VAL A 259 7.91 -0.24 -23.03
C VAL A 259 8.56 0.72 -24.03
N PRO A 260 8.53 2.06 -23.84
CA PRO A 260 9.19 2.98 -24.77
C PRO A 260 10.70 2.74 -24.87
N VAL A 261 11.37 2.54 -23.73
CA VAL A 261 12.82 2.31 -23.69
C VAL A 261 13.20 1.03 -24.44
N TYR A 262 12.40 -0.03 -24.30
CA TYR A 262 12.62 -1.26 -25.06
C TYR A 262 12.39 -1.07 -26.56
N ALA A 263 11.35 -0.32 -26.95
CA ALA A 263 11.07 -0.01 -28.35
C ALA A 263 12.21 0.80 -29.00
N GLU A 264 12.64 1.88 -28.34
CA GLU A 264 13.75 2.72 -28.79
C GLU A 264 15.06 1.91 -28.93
N PHE A 265 15.33 1.02 -27.98
CA PHE A 265 16.49 0.12 -28.06
C PHE A 265 16.42 -0.81 -29.27
N LEU A 266 15.25 -1.42 -29.55
CA LEU A 266 15.08 -2.28 -30.73
C LEU A 266 15.24 -1.52 -32.05
N GLU A 267 14.69 -0.31 -32.14
CA GLU A 267 14.82 0.54 -33.33
C GLU A 267 16.27 0.92 -33.59
N GLY A 268 16.98 1.35 -32.54
CA GLY A 268 18.39 1.78 -32.61
C GLY A 268 19.35 0.68 -33.08
N TYR A 269 19.02 -0.60 -32.86
CA TYR A 269 19.85 -1.75 -33.26
C TYR A 269 19.20 -2.65 -34.31
N SER A 270 18.10 -2.21 -34.93
CA SER A 270 17.30 -2.99 -35.89
C SER A 270 18.14 -3.68 -36.98
N GLY A 271 19.15 -3.02 -37.54
CA GLY A 271 20.06 -3.59 -38.54
C GLY A 271 20.94 -4.76 -38.04
N LEU A 272 21.23 -4.82 -36.74
CA LEU A 272 21.99 -5.91 -36.11
C LEU A 272 21.06 -7.05 -35.62
N LEU A 273 19.81 -6.72 -35.31
CA LEU A 273 18.82 -7.64 -34.76
C LEU A 273 18.16 -8.53 -35.83
N GLN A 274 18.27 -8.21 -37.12
CA GLN A 274 17.69 -9.00 -38.22
C GLN A 274 18.14 -10.48 -38.27
N ARG A 275 19.23 -10.85 -37.58
CA ARG A 275 19.74 -12.24 -37.51
C ARG A 275 19.24 -13.05 -36.31
N LYS A 276 18.61 -12.44 -35.30
CA LYS A 276 18.09 -13.11 -34.09
C LYS A 276 16.67 -12.64 -33.80
N GLY A 277 15.72 -13.56 -33.63
CA GLY A 277 14.33 -13.22 -33.28
C GLY A 277 14.20 -12.85 -31.80
N TYR A 278 13.95 -11.57 -31.51
CA TYR A 278 13.68 -11.08 -30.15
C TYR A 278 12.19 -10.81 -29.95
N PRO A 279 11.68 -10.86 -28.70
CA PRO A 279 10.27 -10.58 -28.41
C PRO A 279 9.83 -9.20 -28.90
N SER A 280 8.62 -9.11 -29.46
CA SER A 280 8.06 -7.84 -29.92
C SER A 280 7.70 -6.91 -28.74
N VAL A 281 7.52 -5.63 -29.05
CA VAL A 281 7.12 -4.60 -28.07
C VAL A 281 5.76 -4.95 -27.43
N GLU A 282 4.83 -5.51 -28.21
CA GLU A 282 3.52 -5.97 -27.71
C GLU A 282 3.67 -7.11 -26.71
N ARG A 283 4.64 -8.01 -26.92
CA ARG A 283 4.91 -9.08 -25.96
C ARG A 283 5.42 -8.50 -24.64
N VAL A 284 6.37 -7.56 -24.67
CA VAL A 284 6.87 -6.91 -23.44
C VAL A 284 5.74 -6.19 -22.70
N ASN A 285 4.89 -5.45 -23.41
CA ASN A 285 3.71 -4.82 -22.83
C ASN A 285 2.78 -5.84 -22.14
N GLY A 286 2.48 -6.96 -22.83
CA GLY A 286 1.67 -8.04 -22.25
C GLY A 286 2.30 -8.69 -21.01
N LEU A 287 3.64 -8.83 -20.98
CA LEU A 287 4.35 -9.38 -19.82
C LEU A 287 4.32 -8.45 -18.61
N VAL A 288 4.53 -7.14 -18.83
CA VAL A 288 4.37 -6.11 -17.79
C VAL A 288 2.93 -6.11 -17.28
N GLY A 289 1.93 -6.16 -18.18
CA GLY A 289 0.53 -6.21 -17.80
C GLY A 289 0.20 -7.38 -16.88
N LYS A 290 0.63 -8.58 -17.26
CA LYS A 290 0.42 -9.82 -16.48
C LYS A 290 0.97 -9.76 -15.05
N ALA A 291 2.03 -8.98 -14.80
CA ALA A 291 2.56 -8.80 -13.45
C ALA A 291 1.50 -8.21 -12.48
N PHE A 292 0.57 -7.41 -13.00
CA PHE A 292 -0.44 -6.72 -12.19
C PHE A 292 -1.82 -7.39 -12.22
N ASP A 293 -2.01 -8.53 -12.89
CA ASP A 293 -3.32 -9.20 -13.01
C ASP A 293 -3.80 -9.89 -11.71
N GLY A 294 -3.03 -9.79 -10.63
CA GLY A 294 -3.44 -10.14 -9.28
C GLY A 294 -3.81 -11.60 -9.11
N GLY A 295 -2.81 -12.50 -9.07
CA GLY A 295 -2.90 -13.84 -8.46
C GLY A 295 -4.01 -14.80 -8.94
N LYS A 296 -4.85 -14.44 -9.92
CA LYS A 296 -5.86 -15.32 -10.52
C LYS A 296 -5.25 -16.34 -11.50
N LEU A 297 -4.07 -16.87 -11.17
CA LEU A 297 -3.52 -18.10 -11.75
C LEU A 297 -3.70 -19.26 -10.77
N LYS A 298 -4.89 -19.36 -10.15
CA LYS A 298 -5.32 -20.63 -9.54
C LYS A 298 -5.88 -21.52 -10.66
N GLY A 299 -4.99 -22.30 -11.27
CA GLY A 299 -5.39 -23.41 -12.14
C GLY A 299 -4.82 -23.42 -13.55
N ARG A 300 -3.51 -23.64 -13.68
CA ARG A 300 -2.93 -24.59 -14.65
C ARG A 300 -1.42 -24.61 -14.44
N GLY A 301 -0.87 -25.79 -14.15
CA GLY A 301 0.56 -26.02 -14.15
C GLY A 301 1.11 -25.78 -15.56
N SER A 302 1.43 -24.53 -15.90
CA SER A 302 2.14 -24.14 -17.11
C SER A 302 2.56 -22.66 -17.10
N ALA A 303 2.72 -21.98 -15.94
CA ALA A 303 3.20 -20.60 -15.94
C ALA A 303 4.73 -20.50 -16.18
N SER A 304 5.47 -21.59 -15.96
CA SER A 304 6.94 -21.60 -16.08
C SER A 304 7.44 -21.67 -17.53
N SER A 305 6.61 -22.00 -18.51
CA SER A 305 7.03 -22.14 -19.91
C SER A 305 7.07 -20.81 -20.68
N ASP A 306 6.22 -19.84 -20.31
CA ASP A 306 6.01 -18.64 -21.11
C ASP A 306 7.16 -17.61 -21.01
N TRP A 307 7.97 -17.74 -19.95
CA TRP A 307 9.07 -16.84 -19.60
C TRP A 307 10.45 -17.34 -20.07
N ASN A 308 10.55 -18.59 -20.54
CA ASN A 308 11.81 -19.20 -20.97
C ASN A 308 12.15 -18.81 -22.43
N VAL A 309 12.77 -17.65 -22.62
CA VAL A 309 13.20 -17.17 -23.95
C VAL A 309 14.67 -17.52 -24.27
N ALA A 310 15.47 -17.96 -23.30
CA ALA A 310 16.92 -18.14 -23.48
C ALA A 310 17.38 -19.51 -24.03
N ARG A 311 16.48 -20.44 -24.38
CA ARG A 311 16.88 -21.85 -24.62
C ARG A 311 16.86 -22.34 -26.07
N ASN A 312 16.51 -21.50 -27.05
CA ASN A 312 16.43 -21.93 -28.45
C ASN A 312 17.57 -21.40 -29.34
N SER A 313 18.73 -21.14 -28.74
CA SER A 313 19.99 -20.86 -29.41
C SER A 313 20.91 -22.09 -29.27
N GLY A 314 20.64 -23.16 -30.02
CA GLY A 314 21.50 -24.34 -29.98
C GLY A 314 21.01 -25.53 -30.80
N SER A 315 21.16 -25.48 -32.13
CA SER A 315 21.48 -26.63 -32.98
C SER A 315 21.52 -26.21 -34.44
N LEU A 316 22.72 -25.85 -34.92
CA LEU A 316 23.08 -25.93 -36.33
C LEU A 316 24.48 -26.54 -36.44
N GLU A 317 24.64 -27.73 -35.87
CA GLU A 317 25.69 -28.66 -36.23
C GLU A 317 25.06 -30.05 -36.38
N ARG A 318 24.57 -30.31 -37.59
CA ARG A 318 24.46 -31.60 -38.28
C ARG A 318 23.44 -31.41 -39.38
N ASP A 319 23.93 -31.32 -40.62
CA ASP A 319 23.31 -31.89 -41.82
C ASP A 319 24.13 -31.50 -43.06
N VAL A 320 25.33 -32.08 -43.16
CA VAL A 320 26.00 -32.33 -44.44
C VAL A 320 26.53 -33.74 -44.39
N VAL A 321 25.65 -34.73 -44.53
CA VAL A 321 25.92 -36.04 -45.17
C VAL A 321 24.56 -36.71 -45.41
N ARG A 322 24.33 -37.12 -46.68
CA ARG A 322 23.30 -38.06 -47.20
C ARG A 322 21.94 -37.50 -47.67
N SER A 323 21.91 -37.21 -48.96
CA SER A 323 20.82 -37.57 -49.89
C SER A 323 21.48 -37.72 -51.26
N ARG A 324 21.78 -38.93 -51.75
CA ARG A 324 20.97 -39.84 -52.60
C ARG A 324 22.02 -40.80 -53.22
N ASN A 325 21.79 -42.04 -53.65
CA ASN A 325 20.59 -42.73 -54.07
C ASN A 325 20.86 -44.26 -54.10
N ASP A 326 19.82 -45.03 -53.82
CA ASP A 326 19.44 -46.35 -54.36
C ASP A 326 20.46 -47.49 -54.54
N GLY A 327 20.30 -48.52 -53.69
CA GLY A 327 19.42 -49.65 -54.04
C GLY A 327 19.71 -50.38 -55.35
N GLY A 328 20.30 -51.56 -55.23
CA GLY A 328 20.63 -52.46 -56.33
C GLY A 328 19.45 -53.20 -56.96
N GLY A 329 19.74 -53.80 -58.12
CA GLY A 329 18.97 -54.83 -58.79
C GLY A 329 19.92 -55.74 -59.59
N ASP A 330 19.83 -57.04 -59.32
CA ASP A 330 20.12 -58.23 -60.15
C ASP A 330 21.34 -58.25 -61.10
N VAL A 331 22.33 -59.10 -60.80
CA VAL A 331 22.48 -60.52 -61.24
C VAL A 331 23.69 -61.13 -60.53
#